data_AF-A0A1R1QV40-F1
#
_entry.id   AF-A0A1R1QV40-F1
#
_cell.length_a   1.000
_cell.length_b   1.000
_cell.length_c   1.000
_cell.angle_alpha   90.00
_cell.angle_beta   90.00
_cell.angle_gamma   90.00
#
_symmetry.space_group_name_H-M   'P 1'
#
loop_
_entity.id
_entity.type
_entity.pdbx_description
1 polymer ?
#
loop_
_entity_poly.entity_id
_entity_poly.type
_entity_poly.pdbx_seq_one_letter_code
_entity_poly.pdbx_strand_id
1 'polypeptide(L)'
;MSQEIKVKTGEVKHALSKLKHSAEGIKSSVPTDISGKNHLDVVKKIEEMNKDLKELAETYASALSKQIAQTESAVETMKDTDKKLASSIKSK
;
A
#
# COMPACT_ATOMS: atom_id res chain seq x y z
N MET A 1 -5.37 -3.50 -34.13
CA MET A 1 -5.04 -2.43 -33.16
C MET A 1 -4.57 -3.10 -31.87
N SER A 2 -3.28 -3.45 -31.77
CA SER A 2 -2.74 -4.06 -30.55
C SER A 2 -2.44 -2.94 -29.56
N GLN A 3 -3.05 -2.95 -28.37
CA GLN A 3 -2.66 -2.04 -27.30
C GLN A 3 -1.32 -2.52 -26.76
N GLU A 4 -0.24 -1.87 -27.19
CA GLU A 4 1.11 -2.15 -26.73
C GLU A 4 1.23 -1.75 -25.25
N ILE A 5 1.48 -2.74 -24.38
CA ILE A 5 1.62 -2.49 -22.94
C ILE A 5 3.07 -2.03 -22.68
N LYS A 6 3.27 -0.71 -22.54
CA LYS A 6 4.58 -0.11 -22.20
C LYS A 6 4.69 0.10 -20.69
N VAL A 7 5.55 -0.68 -20.04
CA VAL A 7 5.82 -0.55 -18.59
C VAL A 7 7.11 0.24 -18.36
N LYS A 8 6.98 1.45 -17.81
CA LYS A 8 8.12 2.22 -17.32
C LYS A 8 8.46 1.80 -15.88
N THR A 9 9.20 0.71 -15.75
CA THR A 9 9.54 0.08 -14.46
C THR A 9 10.13 1.04 -13.42
N GLY A 10 10.95 2.01 -13.85
CA GLY A 10 11.52 3.04 -12.96
C GLY A 10 10.48 3.99 -12.36
N GLU A 11 9.55 4.49 -13.18
CA GLU A 11 8.47 5.38 -12.73
C GLU A 11 7.51 4.64 -11.79
N VAL A 12 7.19 3.37 -12.09
CA VAL A 12 6.34 2.52 -11.26
C VAL A 12 6.98 2.25 -9.90
N LYS A 13 8.27 1.89 -9.86
CA LYS A 13 8.99 1.66 -8.60
C LYS A 13 9.06 2.91 -7.73
N HIS A 14 9.25 4.08 -8.34
CA HIS A 14 9.26 5.35 -7.61
C HIS A 14 7.88 5.69 -7.01
N ALA A 15 6.80 5.49 -7.78
CA ALA A 15 5.44 5.67 -7.29
C ALA A 15 5.09 4.71 -6.14
N LEU A 16 5.47 3.44 -6.26
CA LEU A 16 5.25 2.41 -5.22
C LEU A 16 6.03 2.74 -3.93
N SER A 17 7.26 3.24 -4.05
CA SER A 17 8.05 3.67 -2.89
C SER A 17 7.41 4.86 -2.15
N LYS A 18 6.84 5.84 -2.87
CA LYS A 18 6.10 6.95 -2.26
C LYS A 18 4.83 6.48 -1.55
N LEU A 19 4.11 5.54 -2.16
CA LEU A 19 2.91 4.93 -1.58
C LEU A 19 3.22 4.18 -0.29
N LYS A 20 4.30 3.37 -0.28
CA LYS A 20 4.74 2.66 0.91
C LYS A 20 5.06 3.60 2.06
N HIS A 21 5.78 4.69 1.79
CA HIS A 21 6.13 5.68 2.81
C HIS A 21 4.90 6.43 3.36
N SER A 22 3.92 6.72 2.49
CA SER A 22 2.66 7.37 2.90
C SER A 22 1.81 6.43 3.77
N ALA A 23 1.81 5.13 3.47
CA ALA A 23 1.08 4.12 4.24
C ALA A 23 1.65 3.94 5.67
N GLU A 24 2.96 4.09 5.85
CA GLU A 24 3.61 4.04 7.16
C GLU A 24 3.18 5.21 8.07
N GLY A 25 2.92 6.39 7.50
CA GLY A 25 2.47 7.57 8.25
C GLY A 25 1.05 7.47 8.84
N ILE A 26 0.19 6.63 8.25
CA ILE A 26 -1.22 6.47 8.67
C ILE A 26 -1.32 5.91 10.10
N LYS A 27 -0.38 5.06 10.53
CA LYS A 27 -0.42 4.40 11.84
C LYS A 27 -0.16 5.32 13.04
N SER A 28 0.44 6.49 12.83
CA SER A 28 1.01 7.31 13.92
C SER A 28 0.07 8.37 14.51
N SER A 29 -1.11 8.60 13.93
CA SER A 29 -1.88 9.84 14.18
C SER A 29 -3.07 9.71 15.15
N VAL A 30 -3.42 8.51 15.62
CA VAL A 30 -4.62 8.31 16.46
C VAL A 30 -4.26 8.34 17.95
N PRO A 31 -4.76 9.31 18.74
CA PRO A 31 -4.57 9.34 20.19
C PRO A 31 -5.30 8.18 20.86
N THR A 32 -4.57 7.33 21.60
CA THR A 32 -5.13 6.13 22.24
C THR A 32 -5.52 6.32 23.70
N ASP A 33 -5.23 7.47 24.31
CA ASP A 33 -5.43 7.69 25.74
C ASP A 33 -6.03 9.08 25.99
N ILE A 34 -7.35 9.15 26.06
CA ILE A 34 -8.12 10.38 26.31
C ILE A 34 -8.76 10.32 27.71
N SER A 35 -8.84 9.14 28.34
CA SER A 35 -9.40 8.95 29.68
C SER A 35 -8.43 9.38 30.80
N GLY A 36 -8.35 10.69 31.02
CA GLY A 36 -7.92 11.24 32.30
C GLY A 36 -9.11 11.38 33.24
N LYS A 37 -9.26 10.47 34.23
CA LYS A 37 -10.22 10.51 35.37
C LYS A 37 -11.71 10.75 35.06
N ASN A 38 -12.11 10.87 33.80
CA ASN A 38 -13.44 11.34 33.41
C ASN A 38 -14.27 10.17 32.88
N HIS A 39 -15.22 9.70 33.70
CA HIS A 39 -16.09 8.55 33.42
C HIS A 39 -17.38 8.91 32.68
N LEU A 40 -17.43 10.07 32.01
CA LEU A 40 -18.57 10.45 31.17
C LEU A 40 -18.69 9.48 29.98
N ASP A 41 -19.91 9.01 29.68
CA ASP A 41 -20.18 8.10 28.56
C ASP A 41 -19.73 8.66 27.19
N VAL A 42 -19.58 9.98 27.09
CA VAL A 42 -19.02 10.65 25.92
C VAL A 42 -17.54 10.31 25.73
N VAL A 43 -16.75 10.23 26.80
CA VAL A 43 -15.32 9.87 26.73
C VAL A 43 -15.16 8.43 26.28
N LYS A 44 -15.98 7.51 26.81
CA LYS A 44 -15.98 6.10 26.37
C LYS A 44 -16.29 5.96 24.88
N LYS A 45 -17.32 6.67 24.38
CA LYS A 45 -17.65 6.66 22.94
C LYS A 45 -16.52 7.20 22.08
N ILE A 46 -15.81 8.24 22.53
CA ILE A 46 -14.66 8.78 21.80
C ILE A 46 -13.52 7.76 21.76
N GLU A 47 -13.27 7.03 22.86
CA GLU A 47 -12.25 5.97 22.90
C GLU A 47 -12.61 4.79 21.99
N GLU A 48 -13.87 4.37 21.98
CA GLU A 48 -14.38 3.35 21.05
C GLU A 48 -14.20 3.80 19.59
N MET A 49 -14.59 5.04 19.26
CA MET A 49 -14.38 5.59 17.92
C MET A 49 -12.90 5.64 17.53
N ASN A 50 -12.01 6.02 18.45
CA ASN A 50 -10.57 6.04 18.18
C ASN A 50 -10.02 4.63 17.94
N LYS A 51 -10.52 3.64 18.68
CA LYS A 51 -10.16 2.24 18.48
C LYS A 51 -10.61 1.75 17.10
N ASP A 52 -11.85 2.03 16.72
CA ASP A 52 -12.39 1.66 15.41
C ASP A 52 -11.62 2.34 14.27
N LEU A 53 -11.30 3.63 14.42
CA LEU A 53 -10.47 4.38 13.46
C LEU A 53 -9.07 3.79 13.33
N LYS A 54 -8.46 3.38 14.44
CA LYS A 54 -7.15 2.72 14.42
C LYS A 54 -7.21 1.38 13.69
N GLU A 55 -8.21 0.55 14.00
CA GLU A 55 -8.38 -0.75 13.35
C GLU A 55 -8.65 -0.61 11.84
N LEU A 56 -9.49 0.37 11.46
CA LEU A 56 -9.73 0.70 10.06
C LEU A 56 -8.43 1.15 9.36
N ALA A 57 -7.67 2.05 9.99
CA ALA A 57 -6.42 2.56 9.46
C ALA A 57 -5.37 1.45 9.28
N GLU A 58 -5.24 0.55 10.26
CA GLU A 58 -4.35 -0.60 10.20
C GLU A 58 -4.76 -1.60 9.09
N THR A 59 -6.06 -1.88 8.97
CA THR A 59 -6.62 -2.75 7.93
C THR A 59 -6.37 -2.17 6.54
N TYR A 60 -6.62 -0.87 6.37
CA TYR A 60 -6.38 -0.17 5.11
C TYR A 60 -4.89 -0.17 4.74
N ALA A 61 -4.00 0.13 5.71
CA ALA A 61 -2.56 0.10 5.48
C ALA A 61 -2.06 -1.32 5.08
N SER A 62 -2.63 -2.37 5.67
CA SER A 62 -2.33 -3.76 5.33
C SER A 62 -2.78 -4.10 3.90
N ALA A 63 -4.02 -3.74 3.54
CA ALA A 63 -4.55 -3.95 2.20
C ALA A 63 -3.73 -3.20 1.13
N LEU A 64 -3.37 -1.95 1.40
CA LEU A 64 -2.53 -1.14 0.53
C LEU A 64 -1.14 -1.76 0.36
N SER A 65 -0.52 -2.23 1.45
CA SER A 65 0.78 -2.92 1.41
C SER A 65 0.74 -4.19 0.56
N LYS A 66 -0.34 -4.97 0.68
CA LYS A 66 -0.56 -6.17 -0.16
C LYS A 66 -0.68 -5.80 -1.64
N GLN A 67 -1.42 -4.75 -1.96
CA GLN A 67 -1.60 -4.29 -3.34
C GLN A 67 -0.28 -3.76 -3.94
N ILE A 68 0.53 -3.07 -3.14
CA ILE A 68 1.88 -2.65 -3.53
C ILE A 68 2.72 -3.88 -3.90
N ALA A 69 2.79 -4.89 -3.03
CA ALA A 69 3.57 -6.10 -3.27
C ALA A 69 3.10 -6.89 -4.51
N GLN A 70 1.79 -6.99 -4.71
CA GLN A 70 1.21 -7.61 -5.92
C GLN A 70 1.58 -6.84 -7.18
N THR A 71 1.58 -5.51 -7.13
CA THR A 71 1.96 -4.66 -8.26
C THR A 71 3.46 -4.78 -8.56
N GLU A 72 4.33 -4.80 -7.55
CA GLU A 72 5.77 -5.05 -7.73
C GLU A 72 6.03 -6.40 -8.41
N SER A 73 5.35 -7.46 -7.96
CA SER A 73 5.46 -8.80 -8.54
C SER A 73 4.99 -8.84 -10.00
N ALA A 74 3.88 -8.17 -10.32
CA ALA A 74 3.39 -8.07 -11.70
C ALA A 74 4.41 -7.36 -12.60
N VAL A 75 5.00 -6.25 -12.14
CA VAL A 75 6.01 -5.49 -12.89
C VAL A 75 7.26 -6.32 -13.16
N GLU A 76 7.78 -7.05 -12.18
CA GLU A 76 8.93 -7.94 -12.40
C GLU A 76 8.58 -9.10 -13.33
N THR A 77 7.38 -9.68 -13.23
CA THR A 77 6.92 -10.73 -14.15
C THR A 77 6.88 -10.24 -15.61
N MET A 78 6.38 -9.02 -15.83
CA MET A 78 6.34 -8.40 -17.15
C MET A 78 7.74 -8.15 -17.70
N LYS A 79 8.65 -7.65 -16.86
CA LYS A 79 10.06 -7.43 -17.23
C LYS A 79 10.81 -8.73 -17.54
N ASP A 80 10.55 -9.81 -16.81
CA ASP A 80 11.12 -11.12 -17.08
C ASP A 80 10.57 -11.73 -18.36
N THR A 81 9.28 -11.53 -18.63
CA THR A 81 8.64 -11.95 -19.88
C THR A 81 9.28 -11.22 -21.07
N ASP A 82 9.48 -9.91 -20.95
CA ASP A 82 10.08 -9.08 -21.98
C ASP A 82 11.55 -9.48 -22.25
N LYS A 83 12.33 -9.75 -21.19
CA LYS A 83 13.68 -10.33 -21.30
C LYS A 83 13.71 -11.67 -22.02
N LYS A 84 12.80 -12.59 -21.67
CA LYS A 84 12.71 -13.92 -22.29
C LYS A 84 12.40 -13.77 -23.79
N LEU A 85 11.40 -12.95 -24.13
CA LEU A 85 11.03 -12.68 -25.51
C LEU A 85 12.21 -12.11 -26.32
N ALA A 86 12.91 -11.11 -25.78
CA ALA A 86 14.09 -10.51 -26.42
C ALA A 86 15.23 -11.52 -26.63
N SER A 87 15.45 -12.44 -25.67
CA SER A 87 16.46 -13.50 -25.80
C SER A 87 16.11 -14.52 -26.89
N SER A 88 14.83 -14.92 -26.99
CA SER A 88 14.35 -15.83 -28.04
C SER A 88 14.41 -15.20 -29.43
N ILE A 89 14.25 -13.88 -29.55
CA ILE A 89 14.42 -13.17 -30.82
C ILE A 89 15.91 -13.10 -31.21
N LYS A 90 16.82 -12.89 -30.24
CA LYS A 90 18.27 -12.83 -30.51
C LYS A 90 18.92 -14.18 -30.82
N SER A 91 18.33 -15.29 -30.42
CA SER A 91 18.88 -16.63 -30.67
C SER A 91 18.39 -17.27 -31.98
N LYS A 92 17.73 -16.49 -32.85
CA LYS A 92 17.19 -16.90 -34.15
C LYS A 92 17.90 -16.15 -35.26
#